data_AF-K1R180-F1
#
_entry.id   AF-K1R180-F1
#
_cell.length_a   1.000
_cell.length_b   1.000
_cell.length_c   1.000
_cell.angle_alpha   90.00
_cell.angle_beta   90.00
_cell.angle_gamma   90.00
#
_symmetry.space_group_name_H-M   'P 1'
#
loop_
_entity.id
_entity.type
_entity.pdbx_description
1 polymer ?
#
loop_
_entity_poly.entity_id
_entity_poly.type
_entity_poly.pdbx_seq_one_letter_code
_entity_poly.pdbx_strand_id
1 'polypeptide(L)'
;MYSFAILACLISTQTMAVKTHRHCYLYTLSSAEHTSVHTNTGLHSIEKTMIDLIDAHGSFSTVSLHDLNTMSHDLSHFCGHLTTMKIN
;
A
#
# COMPACT_ATOMS: atom_id res chain seq x y z
N MET A 1 10.14 -0.01 16.43
CA MET A 1 10.81 -1.20 15.86
C MET A 1 9.78 -2.11 15.19
N TYR A 2 9.11 -1.65 14.14
CA TYR A 2 8.18 -2.48 13.35
C TYR A 2 8.42 -2.27 11.85
N SER A 3 9.65 -2.48 11.40
CA SER A 3 10.06 -2.33 9.99
C SER A 3 10.38 -3.71 9.37
N PHE A 4 9.59 -4.74 9.74
CA PHE A 4 9.74 -6.11 9.25
C PHE A 4 8.51 -6.64 8.51
N ALA A 5 7.37 -5.94 8.54
CA ALA A 5 6.15 -6.38 7.88
C ALA A 5 6.14 -6.02 6.37
N ILE A 6 6.81 -4.93 6.00
CA ILE A 6 6.84 -4.40 4.64
C ILE A 6 8.19 -4.73 4.00
N LEU A 7 8.18 -5.56 2.97
CA LEU A 7 9.37 -5.94 2.22
C LEU A 7 9.82 -4.80 1.30
N ALA A 8 8.87 -4.07 0.74
CA ALA A 8 9.09 -2.90 -0.09
C ALA A 8 7.84 -2.00 -0.13
N CYS A 9 8.03 -0.71 -0.32
CA CYS A 9 6.94 0.27 -0.46
C CYS A 9 7.16 1.15 -1.70
N LEU A 10 6.10 1.41 -2.47
CA LEU A 10 6.08 2.30 -3.62
C LEU A 10 4.94 3.31 -3.47
N ILE A 11 5.24 4.61 -3.49
CA ILE A 11 4.23 5.67 -3.42
C ILE A 11 4.07 6.27 -4.82
N SER A 12 2.87 6.20 -5.38
CA SER A 12 2.50 6.78 -6.67
C SER A 12 1.34 7.75 -6.45
N THR A 13 1.61 9.05 -6.57
CA THR A 13 0.68 10.21 -6.50
C THR A 13 -0.32 10.26 -5.34
N GLN A 14 -1.21 9.30 -5.19
CA GLN A 14 -2.18 9.21 -4.08
C GLN A 14 -2.36 7.77 -3.58
N THR A 15 -1.52 6.85 -4.03
CA THR A 15 -1.63 5.44 -3.69
C THR A 15 -0.28 4.93 -3.21
N MET A 16 -0.28 4.30 -2.05
CA MET A 16 0.87 3.58 -1.51
C MET A 16 0.68 2.09 -1.77
N ALA A 17 1.57 1.48 -2.54
CA ALA A 17 1.69 0.04 -2.63
C ALA A 17 2.69 -0.47 -1.62
N VAL A 18 2.29 -1.45 -0.85
CA VAL A 18 3.11 -2.14 0.14
C VAL A 18 3.19 -3.59 -0.24
N LYS A 19 4.41 -4.05 -0.48
CA LYS A 19 4.70 -5.44 -0.79
C LYS A 19 5.05 -6.18 0.49
N THR A 20 4.27 -7.20 0.81
CA THR A 20 4.56 -8.15 1.87
C THR A 20 5.10 -9.45 1.28
N HIS A 21 5.39 -10.43 2.13
CA HIS A 21 5.88 -11.75 1.70
C HIS A 21 4.88 -12.55 0.85
N ARG A 22 3.57 -12.30 0.95
CA ARG A 22 2.51 -13.06 0.25
C ARG A 22 1.59 -12.21 -0.62
N HIS A 23 1.38 -10.95 -0.27
CA HIS A 23 0.39 -10.09 -0.91
C HIS A 23 0.92 -8.67 -1.13
N CYS A 24 0.43 -8.01 -2.17
CA CYS A 24 0.64 -6.58 -2.35
C CYS A 24 -0.59 -5.84 -1.86
N TYR A 25 -0.43 -4.92 -0.93
CA TYR A 25 -1.52 -4.11 -0.42
C TYR A 25 -1.46 -2.72 -1.03
N LEU A 26 -2.55 -2.25 -1.61
CA LEU A 26 -2.70 -0.86 -2.05
C LEU A 26 -3.47 -0.09 -0.98
N TYR A 27 -2.91 1.03 -0.55
CA TYR A 27 -3.55 1.97 0.34
C TYR A 27 -3.75 3.29 -0.39
N THR A 28 -5.00 3.77 -0.44
CA THR A 28 -5.29 5.07 -1.05
C THR A 28 -5.08 6.14 0.02
N LEU A 29 -4.06 6.97 -0.16
CA LEU A 29 -3.73 8.05 0.75
C LEU A 29 -4.71 9.19 0.57
N SER A 30 -5.26 9.69 1.67
CA SER A 30 -5.96 10.97 1.67
C SER A 30 -5.00 12.14 1.37
N SER A 31 -5.53 13.30 0.99
CA SER A 31 -4.70 14.49 0.72
C SER A 31 -3.81 14.88 1.92
N ALA A 32 -4.29 14.67 3.14
CA ALA A 32 -3.54 14.94 4.37
C ALA A 32 -2.42 13.92 4.59
N GLU A 33 -2.68 12.65 4.27
CA GLU A 33 -1.68 11.58 4.34
C GLU A 33 -0.62 11.72 3.25
N HIS A 34 -1.00 12.17 2.05
CA HIS A 34 -0.05 12.42 0.97
C HIS A 34 0.98 13.50 1.33
N THR A 35 0.60 14.55 2.07
CA THR A 35 1.59 15.49 2.63
C THR A 35 2.39 14.88 3.78
N SER A 36 1.76 13.99 4.54
CA SER A 36 2.37 13.37 5.72
C SER A 36 3.37 12.27 5.36
N VAL A 37 3.21 11.54 4.24
CA VAL A 37 4.21 10.55 3.77
C VAL A 37 5.56 11.17 3.43
N HIS A 38 5.57 12.48 3.11
CA HIS A 38 6.81 13.24 2.88
C HIS A 38 7.52 13.62 4.19
N THR A 39 6.93 13.29 5.34
CA THR A 39 7.53 13.49 6.67
C THR A 39 7.80 12.15 7.32
N ASN A 40 8.93 12.00 8.00
CA ASN A 40 9.27 10.74 8.69
C ASN A 40 8.19 10.32 9.69
N THR A 41 7.59 11.28 10.39
CA THR A 41 6.54 11.03 11.39
C THR A 41 5.25 10.56 10.73
N GLY A 42 4.85 11.20 9.62
CA GLY A 42 3.63 10.84 8.92
C GLY A 42 3.74 9.50 8.20
N LEU A 43 4.88 9.20 7.58
CA LEU A 43 5.12 7.89 6.99
C LEU A 43 4.98 6.77 8.02
N HIS A 44 5.53 6.96 9.22
CA HIS A 44 5.43 5.98 10.29
C HIS A 44 3.98 5.80 10.79
N SER A 45 3.22 6.90 10.88
CA SER A 45 1.80 6.84 11.24
C SER A 45 0.98 6.07 10.19
N ILE A 46 1.23 6.30 8.91
CA ILE A 46 0.52 5.67 7.80
C ILE A 46 0.88 4.19 7.70
N GLU A 47 2.16 3.86 7.83
CA GLU A 47 2.63 2.47 7.92
C GLU A 47 1.92 1.73 9.06
N LYS A 48 1.82 2.37 10.24
CA LYS A 48 1.10 1.79 11.38
C LYS A 48 -0.38 1.58 11.08
N THR A 49 -1.07 2.58 10.54
CA THR A 49 -2.49 2.46 10.16
C THR A 49 -2.71 1.34 9.15
N MET A 50 -1.80 1.19 8.19
CA MET A 50 -1.89 0.15 7.17
C MET A 50 -1.71 -1.25 7.75
N ILE A 51 -0.72 -1.43 8.63
CA ILE A 51 -0.51 -2.70 9.34
C ILE A 51 -1.71 -3.01 10.23
N ASP A 52 -2.22 -2.02 10.97
CA ASP A 52 -3.40 -2.19 11.82
C ASP A 52 -4.62 -2.61 10.98
N LEU A 53 -4.79 -2.11 9.76
CA LEU A 53 -5.87 -2.53 8.84
C LEU A 53 -5.68 -3.94 8.29
N ILE A 54 -4.43 -4.34 8.01
CA ILE A 54 -4.07 -5.69 7.59
C ILE A 54 -4.36 -6.69 8.71
N ASP A 55 -3.91 -6.38 9.93
CA ASP A 55 -4.05 -7.19 11.14
C ASP A 55 -5.50 -7.26 11.62
N ALA A 56 -6.25 -6.15 11.49
CA ALA A 56 -7.69 -6.11 11.75
C ALA A 56 -8.51 -6.95 10.75
N HIS A 57 -7.88 -7.60 9.77
CA HIS A 57 -8.54 -8.31 8.68
C HIS A 57 -9.64 -7.45 8.05
N GLY A 58 -9.31 -6.18 7.77
CA GLY A 58 -10.22 -5.24 7.15
C GLY A 58 -10.77 -5.74 5.80
N SER A 59 -11.76 -5.02 5.27
CA SER A 59 -12.32 -5.35 3.96
C SER A 59 -11.30 -5.03 2.86
N PHE A 60 -10.55 -6.04 2.45
CA PHE A 60 -9.65 -5.96 1.30
C PHE A 60 -10.43 -6.27 0.02
N SER A 61 -10.28 -5.40 -0.98
CA SER A 61 -10.79 -5.65 -2.33
C SER A 61 -9.64 -6.16 -3.19
N THR A 62 -9.78 -7.33 -3.79
CA THR A 62 -8.78 -7.81 -4.76
C THR A 62 -8.78 -6.89 -5.98
N VAL A 63 -7.60 -6.43 -6.36
CA VAL A 63 -7.40 -5.60 -7.55
C VAL A 63 -6.78 -6.47 -8.62
N SER A 64 -7.41 -6.51 -9.80
CA SER A 64 -6.87 -7.24 -10.93
C SER A 64 -5.61 -6.55 -11.46
N LEU A 65 -4.70 -7.31 -12.07
CA LEU A 65 -3.51 -6.73 -12.69
C LEU A 65 -3.88 -5.67 -13.75
N HIS A 66 -5.02 -5.83 -14.43
CA HIS A 66 -5.51 -4.88 -15.42
C HIS A 66 -5.89 -3.54 -14.78
N ASP A 67 -6.67 -3.56 -13.68
CA ASP A 67 -7.01 -2.37 -12.92
C ASP A 67 -5.75 -1.71 -12.33
N LEU A 68 -4.81 -2.54 -11.87
CA LEU A 68 -3.54 -2.08 -11.33
C LEU A 68 -2.71 -1.35 -12.38
N ASN A 69 -2.62 -1.91 -13.59
CA ASN A 69 -1.94 -1.30 -14.72
C ASN A 69 -2.62 -0.01 -15.18
N THR A 70 -3.95 0.03 -15.06
CA THR A 70 -4.74 1.23 -15.33
C THR A 70 -4.50 2.31 -14.28
N MET A 71 -4.29 1.94 -13.00
CA MET A 71 -3.91 2.89 -11.95
C MET A 71 -2.48 3.42 -12.14
N SER A 72 -1.51 2.52 -12.31
CA SER A 72 -0.13 2.87 -12.61
C SER A 72 0.66 1.66 -13.11
N HIS A 73 1.47 1.89 -14.15
CA HIS A 73 2.43 0.89 -14.63
C HIS A 73 3.43 0.49 -13.54
N ASP A 74 3.85 1.42 -12.69
CA ASP A 74 4.83 1.14 -11.64
C ASP A 74 4.23 0.24 -10.54
N LEU A 75 2.97 0.49 -10.16
CA LEU A 75 2.24 -0.36 -9.20
C LEU A 75 2.06 -1.78 -9.78
N SER A 76 1.69 -1.86 -11.05
CA SER A 76 1.54 -3.14 -11.77
C SER A 76 2.84 -3.92 -11.84
N HIS A 77 3.95 -3.26 -12.16
CA HIS A 77 5.25 -3.90 -12.17
C HIS A 77 5.70 -4.34 -10.77
N PHE A 78 5.44 -3.51 -9.76
CA PHE A 78 5.82 -3.76 -8.37
C PHE A 78 5.05 -4.93 -7.73
N CYS A 79 3.74 -4.96 -7.94
CA CYS A 79 2.84 -5.97 -7.39
C CYS A 79 2.54 -7.15 -8.32
N GLY A 80 2.93 -7.12 -9.60
CA GLY A 80 2.44 -8.06 -10.62
C GLY A 80 2.77 -9.54 -10.39
N HIS A 81 3.67 -9.85 -9.46
CA HIS A 81 3.99 -11.21 -9.02
C HIS A 81 3.17 -11.70 -7.82
N LEU A 82 2.34 -10.85 -7.21
CA LEU A 82 1.57 -11.17 -6.01
C LEU A 82 0.10 -10.76 -6.17
N THR A 83 -0.79 -11.42 -5.41
CA THR A 83 -2.19 -10.98 -5.33
C THR A 83 -2.24 -9.58 -4.75
N THR A 84 -2.83 -8.67 -5.51
CA THR A 84 -2.96 -7.27 -5.09
C THR A 84 -4.30 -7.05 -4.41
N MET A 85 -4.25 -6.41 -3.24
CA MET A 85 -5.38 -6.18 -2.37
C MET A 85 -5.44 -4.70 -2.02
N LYS A 86 -6.49 -4.01 -2.43
CA LYS A 86 -6.73 -2.64 -2.03
C LYS A 86 -7.44 -2.60 -0.68
N ILE A 87 -6.85 -1.84 0.22
CA ILE A 87 -7.42 -1.43 1.50
C ILE A 87 -8.26 -0.19 1.22
N ASN A 88 -9.53 -0.23 1.62
CA ASN A 88 -10.49 0.87 1.46
C ASN A 88 -10.75 1.57 2.80
#